data_AF-A0A523AS11-F1
#
_entry.id   AF-A0A523AS11-F1
#
_cell.length_a   1.000
_cell.length_b   1.000
_cell.length_c   1.000
_cell.angle_alpha   90.00
_cell.angle_beta   90.00
_cell.angle_gamma   90.00
#
_symmetry.space_group_name_H-M   'P 1'
#
loop_
_entity.id
_entity.type
_entity.pdbx_description
1 polymer ?
#
loop_
_entity_poly.entity_id
_entity_poly.type
_entity_poly.pdbx_seq_one_letter_code
_entity_poly.pdbx_strand_id
1 'polypeptide(L)'
;PRVLPELGSFPRELNLAHEFARVQGRFFVDGIPAEVYEELRGRFDERKVKAWSKESKLPLEVFLELKGFVGNGVRIRAHGCRKGLPLRIPVDERLGALMGYYVSEGCVTSHGVSFTFGPEEEEYAEETIRYLREVLGLEASLYRYPSSLVVSVDSKTLALLLSEILGAGREARKKRVPPVIFSSPRARRAFLRSYVRGDGCVYIHPEEKPHWRPLVHLYTVSCNGELSNDLLYLYLFEGIFASYTEEEVPSHRLSTGQVLPASRLTGTRVTNPDMVHQLGFVEGFRPRAGKGTLTDLLPAPLKYRREWGSRRRLRIGRELALRIAEKYGDQELAKLARGQLAFLRVRRISRVRSTNGYAYDVTVPGYLNFVGGRGAVCLRDTIHDKGLSTMIDWRDRDSYGKDLTPKRRAQIYRLRKWQRRIRVSDAIERNLAFALSEIDRMASHL
;
A
#
# COMPACT_ATOMS: atom_id res chain seq x y z
N PRO A 1 -0.76 9.94 8.84
CA PRO A 1 0.36 10.85 9.17
C PRO A 1 0.18 12.13 8.35
N ARG A 2 0.38 13.33 8.90
CA ARG A 2 0.22 14.55 8.09
C ARG A 2 1.40 14.84 7.19
N VAL A 3 2.58 14.28 7.49
CA VAL A 3 3.72 14.13 6.57
C VAL A 3 4.50 12.91 7.07
N LEU A 4 4.51 11.81 6.31
CA LEU A 4 5.55 10.79 6.50
C LEU A 4 6.86 11.37 5.97
N PRO A 5 8.01 11.10 6.61
CA PRO A 5 9.30 11.55 6.10
C PRO A 5 9.45 11.12 4.64
N GLU A 6 10.03 11.99 3.81
CA GLU A 6 10.44 11.63 2.45
C GLU A 6 11.45 10.48 2.56
N LEU A 7 10.92 9.25 2.58
CA LEU A 7 11.68 8.04 2.33
C LEU A 7 12.45 8.28 1.03
N GLY A 8 13.78 8.14 1.10
CA GLY A 8 14.77 8.74 0.19
C GLY A 8 14.32 8.94 -1.24
N SER A 9 14.56 10.15 -1.77
CA SER A 9 14.23 10.65 -3.11
C SER A 9 13.70 9.59 -4.06
N PHE A 10 12.42 9.26 -3.90
CA PHE A 10 11.77 8.41 -4.86
C PHE A 10 11.89 9.05 -6.25
N PRO A 11 12.09 8.23 -7.30
CA PRO A 11 12.38 8.77 -8.62
C PRO A 11 11.20 9.62 -9.08
N ARG A 12 11.48 10.88 -9.45
CA ARG A 12 10.48 11.77 -10.08
C ARG A 12 9.99 11.23 -11.43
N GLU A 13 10.70 10.27 -11.99
CA GLU A 13 10.47 9.69 -13.29
C GLU A 13 10.94 8.23 -13.33
N LEU A 14 10.16 7.35 -13.95
CA LEU A 14 10.52 5.97 -14.23
C LEU A 14 11.39 5.88 -15.48
N ASN A 15 12.48 5.12 -15.40
CA ASN A 15 13.27 4.73 -16.56
C ASN A 15 12.84 3.34 -17.03
N LEU A 16 12.01 3.29 -18.08
CA LEU A 16 11.48 2.03 -18.60
C LEU A 16 12.55 1.10 -19.16
N ALA A 17 13.69 1.60 -19.63
CA ALA A 17 14.76 0.69 -20.05
C ALA A 17 15.24 -0.18 -18.87
N HIS A 18 15.44 0.43 -17.71
CA HIS A 18 15.83 -0.29 -16.49
C HIS A 18 14.69 -1.17 -15.94
N GLU A 19 13.46 -0.66 -15.96
CA GLU A 19 12.33 -1.43 -15.44
C GLU A 19 12.01 -2.66 -16.31
N PHE A 20 12.07 -2.54 -17.64
CA PHE A 20 11.91 -3.68 -18.55
C PHE A 20 13.07 -4.68 -18.47
N ALA A 21 14.28 -4.23 -18.11
CA ALA A 21 15.43 -5.12 -17.93
C ALA A 21 15.28 -6.08 -16.73
N ARG A 22 14.39 -5.75 -15.79
CA ARG A 22 14.12 -6.58 -14.59
C ARG A 22 13.13 -7.71 -14.84
N VAL A 23 12.44 -7.71 -15.98
CA VAL A 23 11.44 -8.72 -16.33
C VAL A 23 11.91 -9.60 -17.47
N GLN A 24 11.48 -10.86 -17.46
CA GLN A 24 11.82 -11.80 -18.52
C GLN A 24 11.12 -11.43 -19.83
N GLY A 25 11.88 -11.27 -20.91
CA GLY A 25 11.31 -11.03 -22.23
C GLY A 25 12.35 -10.55 -23.24
N ARG A 26 11.93 -10.42 -24.50
CA ARG A 26 12.73 -9.81 -25.56
C ARG A 26 12.19 -8.41 -25.82
N PHE A 27 13.02 -7.41 -25.57
CA PHE A 27 12.64 -6.00 -25.69
C PHE A 27 13.55 -5.27 -26.66
N PHE A 28 12.98 -4.27 -27.33
CA PHE A 28 13.67 -3.45 -28.30
C PHE A 28 13.40 -1.99 -28.02
N VAL A 29 14.40 -1.17 -28.31
CA VAL A 29 14.34 0.28 -28.25
C VAL A 29 14.38 0.80 -29.68
N ASP A 30 13.35 1.53 -30.08
CA ASP A 30 13.19 2.13 -31.40
C ASP A 30 13.58 3.61 -31.40
N GLY A 31 13.82 4.17 -32.58
CA GLY A 31 14.15 5.58 -32.76
C GLY A 31 15.61 5.89 -32.45
N ILE A 32 16.48 4.89 -32.62
CA ILE A 32 17.93 5.03 -32.41
C ILE A 32 18.54 5.76 -33.63
N PRO A 33 19.32 6.84 -33.41
CA PRO A 33 20.01 7.56 -34.48
C PRO A 33 20.99 6.67 -35.26
N ALA A 34 21.21 7.01 -36.54
CA ALA A 34 22.11 6.26 -37.42
C ALA A 34 23.55 6.20 -36.86
N GLU A 35 24.03 7.28 -36.25
CA GLU A 35 25.39 7.38 -35.67
C GLU A 35 25.68 6.28 -34.65
N VAL A 36 24.69 5.92 -33.83
CA VAL A 36 24.82 4.88 -32.80
C VAL A 36 25.13 3.53 -33.43
N TYR A 37 24.58 3.24 -34.61
CA TYR A 37 24.86 1.97 -35.29
C TYR A 37 26.27 1.92 -35.87
N GLU A 38 26.83 3.05 -36.31
CA GLU A 38 28.22 3.11 -36.78
C GLU A 38 29.20 2.80 -35.64
N GLU A 39 28.94 3.33 -34.44
CA GLU A 39 29.72 3.00 -33.23
C GLU A 39 29.66 1.50 -32.87
N LEU A 40 28.54 0.84 -33.17
CA LEU A 40 28.33 -0.57 -32.84
C LEU A 40 29.02 -1.55 -33.82
N ARG A 41 29.35 -1.13 -35.05
CA ARG A 41 29.98 -2.00 -36.07
C ARG A 41 31.36 -2.52 -35.65
N GLY A 42 32.06 -1.83 -34.76
CA GLY A 42 33.34 -2.29 -34.20
C GLY A 42 33.21 -3.25 -33.02
N ARG A 43 31.99 -3.44 -32.47
CA ARG A 43 31.73 -4.19 -31.23
C ARG A 43 30.89 -5.45 -31.45
N PHE A 44 30.07 -5.47 -32.50
CA PHE A 44 29.10 -6.53 -32.78
C PHE A 44 29.22 -7.02 -34.21
N ASP A 45 28.71 -8.23 -34.46
CA ASP A 45 28.63 -8.83 -35.79
C ASP A 45 27.94 -7.89 -36.80
N GLU A 46 28.59 -7.66 -37.94
CA GLU A 46 28.16 -6.68 -38.95
C GLU A 46 26.75 -6.98 -39.48
N ARG A 47 26.38 -8.25 -39.65
CA ARG A 47 25.05 -8.65 -40.14
C ARG A 47 23.97 -8.26 -39.12
N LYS A 48 24.25 -8.42 -37.82
CA LYS A 48 23.34 -8.01 -36.75
C LYS A 48 23.15 -6.49 -36.73
N VAL A 49 24.24 -5.72 -36.75
CA VAL A 49 24.18 -4.25 -36.73
C VAL A 49 23.44 -3.73 -37.95
N LYS A 50 23.68 -4.30 -39.14
CA LYS A 50 22.96 -3.96 -40.37
C LYS A 50 21.45 -4.23 -40.26
N ALA A 51 21.06 -5.34 -39.63
CA ALA A 51 19.64 -5.66 -39.39
C ALA A 51 18.99 -4.67 -38.40
N TRP A 52 19.68 -4.34 -37.32
CA TRP A 52 19.21 -3.36 -36.31
C TRP A 52 19.06 -1.95 -36.90
N SER A 53 20.06 -1.52 -37.68
CA SER A 53 20.05 -0.23 -38.38
C SER A 53 18.92 -0.13 -39.40
N LYS A 54 18.69 -1.19 -40.20
CA LYS A 54 17.60 -1.22 -41.20
C LYS A 54 16.21 -1.05 -40.57
N GLU A 55 16.02 -1.57 -39.37
CA GLU A 55 14.75 -1.50 -38.65
C GLU A 55 14.68 -0.35 -37.63
N SER A 56 15.74 0.47 -37.52
CA SER A 56 15.91 1.53 -36.52
C SER A 56 15.55 1.08 -35.09
N LYS A 57 15.87 -0.17 -34.76
CA LYS A 57 15.62 -0.79 -33.45
C LYS A 57 16.90 -1.41 -32.88
N LEU A 58 17.05 -1.40 -31.57
CA LEU A 58 18.18 -1.99 -30.87
C LEU A 58 17.68 -2.92 -29.76
N PRO A 59 18.23 -4.14 -29.58
CA PRO A 59 17.89 -4.98 -28.43
C PRO A 59 18.16 -4.23 -27.11
N LEU A 60 17.26 -4.37 -26.13
CA LEU A 60 17.37 -3.64 -24.86
C LEU A 60 18.71 -3.86 -24.15
N GLU A 61 19.22 -5.10 -24.14
CA GLU A 61 20.51 -5.44 -23.55
C GLU A 61 21.66 -4.62 -24.15
N VAL A 62 21.67 -4.47 -25.49
CA VAL A 62 22.67 -3.67 -26.20
C VAL A 62 22.45 -2.17 -25.95
N PHE A 63 21.20 -1.72 -25.89
CA PHE A 63 20.87 -0.33 -25.57
C PHE A 63 21.39 0.08 -24.19
N LEU A 64 21.31 -0.80 -23.20
CA LEU A 64 21.81 -0.53 -21.84
C LEU A 64 23.33 -0.41 -21.75
N GLU A 65 24.07 -0.92 -22.74
CA GLU A 65 25.52 -0.73 -22.84
C GLU A 65 25.92 0.66 -23.37
N LEU A 66 24.98 1.42 -23.92
CA LEU A 66 25.22 2.78 -24.43
C LEU A 66 25.32 3.76 -23.26
N LYS A 67 26.55 4.21 -22.95
CA LYS A 67 26.77 5.20 -21.89
C LYS A 67 26.40 6.59 -22.37
N GLY A 68 25.61 7.31 -21.58
CA GLY A 68 25.32 8.74 -21.80
C GLY A 68 24.40 9.04 -22.99
N PHE A 69 23.71 8.03 -23.53
CA PHE A 69 22.77 8.24 -24.62
C PHE A 69 21.61 9.16 -24.20
N VAL A 70 21.41 10.24 -24.94
CA VAL A 70 20.28 11.17 -24.80
C VAL A 70 19.66 11.32 -26.18
N GLY A 71 18.49 10.72 -26.37
CA GLY A 71 17.75 10.78 -27.62
C GLY A 71 16.30 11.17 -27.38
N ASN A 72 15.76 12.02 -28.24
CA ASN A 72 14.35 12.39 -28.23
C ASN A 72 13.53 11.40 -29.07
N GLY A 73 12.28 11.14 -28.67
CA GLY A 73 11.38 10.26 -29.43
C GLY A 73 11.72 8.77 -29.36
N VAL A 74 12.66 8.38 -28.49
CA VAL A 74 13.09 6.99 -28.31
C VAL A 74 12.04 6.23 -27.51
N ARG A 75 11.69 5.03 -28.00
CA ARG A 75 10.58 4.24 -27.43
C ARG A 75 10.98 2.80 -27.17
N ILE A 76 10.44 2.19 -26.13
CA ILE A 76 10.65 0.78 -25.79
C ILE A 76 9.41 -0.06 -26.12
N ARG A 77 9.61 -1.26 -26.66
CA ARG A 77 8.54 -2.22 -26.94
C ARG A 77 8.96 -3.66 -26.71
N ALA A 78 7.98 -4.50 -26.42
CA ALA A 78 8.17 -5.94 -26.48
C ALA A 78 8.29 -6.44 -27.93
N HIS A 79 9.04 -7.53 -28.12
CA HIS A 79 9.22 -8.17 -29.42
C HIS A 79 7.87 -8.47 -30.09
N GLY A 80 7.75 -8.16 -31.39
CA GLY A 80 6.52 -8.37 -32.17
C GLY A 80 5.40 -7.37 -31.92
N CYS A 81 5.58 -6.39 -31.01
CA CYS A 81 4.61 -5.33 -30.79
C CYS A 81 4.85 -4.15 -31.74
N ARG A 82 3.78 -3.47 -32.16
CA ARG A 82 3.89 -2.26 -33.00
C ARG A 82 4.00 -0.98 -32.17
N LYS A 83 3.22 -0.88 -31.09
CA LYS A 83 3.18 0.29 -30.21
C LYS A 83 4.31 0.22 -29.17
N GLY A 84 5.20 1.20 -29.19
CA GLY A 84 6.19 1.42 -28.14
C GLY A 84 5.73 2.41 -27.08
N LEU A 85 6.44 2.46 -25.96
CA LEU A 85 6.24 3.35 -24.81
C LEU A 85 7.42 4.33 -24.71
N PRO A 86 7.26 5.53 -24.15
CA PRO A 86 8.39 6.42 -23.88
C PRO A 86 9.38 5.76 -22.91
N LEU A 87 10.68 6.04 -23.04
CA LEU A 87 11.68 5.52 -22.10
C LEU A 87 11.54 6.10 -20.68
N ARG A 88 10.86 7.23 -20.57
CA ARG A 88 10.81 8.07 -19.38
C ARG A 88 9.35 8.41 -19.09
N ILE A 89 8.87 8.08 -17.90
CA ILE A 89 7.50 8.37 -17.44
C ILE A 89 7.54 9.17 -16.15
N PRO A 90 7.09 10.43 -16.13
CA PRO A 90 6.97 11.22 -14.90
C PRO A 90 6.05 10.55 -13.86
N VAL A 91 6.45 10.57 -12.59
CA VAL A 91 5.63 10.09 -11.47
C VAL A 91 4.80 11.24 -10.91
N ASP A 92 3.86 11.71 -11.74
CA ASP A 92 3.00 12.87 -11.48
C ASP A 92 1.52 12.50 -11.30
N GLU A 93 0.66 13.51 -11.23
CA GLU A 93 -0.79 13.36 -11.13
C GLU A 93 -1.39 12.56 -12.29
N ARG A 94 -0.83 12.65 -13.50
CA ARG A 94 -1.37 11.99 -14.70
C ARG A 94 -1.10 10.50 -14.67
N LEU A 95 0.12 10.09 -14.29
CA LEU A 95 0.41 8.68 -14.05
C LEU A 95 -0.46 8.13 -12.90
N GLY A 96 -0.59 8.91 -11.82
CA GLY A 96 -1.46 8.56 -10.69
C GLY A 96 -2.89 8.29 -11.11
N ALA A 97 -3.51 9.21 -11.85
CA ALA A 97 -4.87 9.09 -12.34
C ALA A 97 -5.06 7.89 -13.28
N LEU A 98 -4.16 7.71 -14.26
CA LEU A 98 -4.18 6.56 -15.16
C LEU A 98 -4.12 5.23 -14.40
N MET A 99 -3.25 5.16 -13.39
CA MET A 99 -3.16 3.96 -12.56
C MET A 99 -4.39 3.76 -11.68
N GLY A 100 -5.02 4.82 -11.20
CA GLY A 100 -6.29 4.75 -10.47
C GLY A 100 -7.38 4.09 -11.31
N TYR A 101 -7.59 4.58 -12.53
CA TYR A 101 -8.55 4.00 -13.47
C TYR A 101 -8.19 2.59 -13.92
N TYR A 102 -6.89 2.27 -14.07
CA TYR A 102 -6.50 0.89 -14.37
C TYR A 102 -6.83 -0.05 -13.20
N VAL A 103 -6.54 0.37 -11.98
CA VAL A 103 -6.76 -0.47 -10.80
C VAL A 103 -8.26 -0.60 -10.48
N SER A 104 -9.10 0.38 -10.80
CA SER A 104 -10.56 0.22 -10.71
C SER A 104 -11.14 -0.54 -11.91
N GLU A 105 -11.01 0.02 -13.13
CA GLU A 105 -11.74 -0.41 -14.35
C GLU A 105 -10.91 -1.21 -15.35
N GLY A 106 -9.59 -1.20 -15.22
CA GLY A 106 -8.66 -1.82 -16.16
C GLY A 106 -8.66 -3.35 -16.13
N CYS A 107 -8.42 -3.98 -17.27
CA CYS A 107 -8.19 -5.42 -17.40
C CYS A 107 -7.19 -5.70 -18.53
N VAL A 108 -6.29 -6.66 -18.32
CA VAL A 108 -5.42 -7.16 -19.38
C VAL A 108 -6.18 -8.21 -20.19
N THR A 109 -6.30 -7.97 -21.49
CA THR A 109 -6.91 -8.90 -22.45
C THR A 109 -5.84 -9.70 -23.20
N SER A 110 -6.26 -10.60 -24.10
CA SER A 110 -5.34 -11.35 -24.97
C SER A 110 -4.59 -10.45 -25.98
N HIS A 111 -5.15 -9.28 -26.30
CA HIS A 111 -4.62 -8.36 -27.31
C HIS A 111 -3.93 -7.15 -26.65
N GLY A 112 -4.39 -6.69 -25.49
CA GLY A 112 -3.77 -5.56 -24.80
C GLY A 112 -4.42 -5.22 -23.48
N VAL A 113 -4.89 -3.98 -23.36
CA VAL A 113 -5.54 -3.46 -22.14
C VAL A 113 -6.87 -2.84 -22.50
N SER A 114 -7.89 -3.13 -21.69
CA SER A 114 -9.20 -2.49 -21.77
C SER A 114 -9.58 -1.85 -20.44
N PHE A 115 -10.32 -0.75 -20.49
CA PHE A 115 -10.97 -0.11 -19.35
C PHE A 115 -12.47 -0.07 -19.65
N THR A 116 -13.29 -0.47 -18.68
CA THR A 116 -14.75 -0.52 -18.85
C THR A 116 -15.41 0.44 -17.88
N PHE A 117 -16.24 1.34 -18.38
CA PHE A 117 -16.97 2.34 -17.61
C PHE A 117 -18.48 2.22 -17.87
N GLY A 118 -19.30 2.78 -17.00
CA GLY A 118 -20.73 2.95 -17.19
C GLY A 118 -21.06 3.95 -18.32
N PRO A 119 -22.27 3.91 -18.92
CA PRO A 119 -22.69 4.86 -19.94
C PRO A 119 -22.65 6.33 -19.50
N GLU A 120 -22.89 6.60 -18.22
CA GLU A 120 -22.87 7.93 -17.60
C GLU A 120 -21.46 8.42 -17.24
N GLU A 121 -20.45 7.57 -17.39
CA GLU A 121 -19.06 7.81 -16.96
C GLU A 121 -18.15 8.22 -18.14
N GLU A 122 -18.73 8.86 -19.15
CA GLU A 122 -18.03 9.25 -20.38
C GLU A 122 -16.81 10.15 -20.10
N GLU A 123 -16.93 11.06 -19.11
CA GLU A 123 -15.80 11.88 -18.66
C GLU A 123 -14.60 11.01 -18.27
N TYR A 124 -14.82 9.90 -17.55
CA TYR A 124 -13.74 9.02 -17.07
C TYR A 124 -13.08 8.26 -18.21
N ALA A 125 -13.87 7.84 -19.21
CA ALA A 125 -13.36 7.23 -20.41
C ALA A 125 -12.48 8.20 -21.21
N GLU A 126 -12.93 9.45 -21.40
CA GLU A 126 -12.18 10.50 -22.09
C GLU A 126 -10.91 10.89 -21.34
N GLU A 127 -10.97 11.05 -20.02
CA GLU A 127 -9.79 11.30 -19.18
C GLU A 127 -8.77 10.16 -19.32
N THR A 128 -9.23 8.90 -19.33
CA THR A 128 -8.36 7.73 -19.51
C THR A 128 -7.65 7.77 -20.87
N ILE A 129 -8.37 8.07 -21.96
CA ILE A 129 -7.79 8.23 -23.30
C ILE A 129 -6.75 9.35 -23.31
N ARG A 130 -7.07 10.49 -22.68
CA ARG A 130 -6.14 11.62 -22.56
C ARG A 130 -4.86 11.22 -21.82
N TYR A 131 -4.96 10.54 -20.67
CA TYR A 131 -3.78 10.12 -19.92
C TYR A 131 -2.96 9.04 -20.65
N LEU A 132 -3.61 8.10 -21.37
CA LEU A 132 -2.89 7.14 -22.22
C LEU A 132 -2.06 7.85 -23.31
N ARG A 133 -2.60 8.92 -23.90
CA ARG A 133 -1.89 9.75 -24.88
C ARG A 133 -0.77 10.57 -24.23
N GLU A 134 -1.05 11.31 -23.17
CA GLU A 134 -0.09 12.22 -22.55
C GLU A 134 1.06 11.51 -21.83
N VAL A 135 0.75 10.44 -21.09
CA VAL A 135 1.73 9.73 -20.25
C VAL A 135 2.50 8.71 -21.08
N LEU A 136 1.83 8.01 -22.01
CA LEU A 136 2.40 6.85 -22.71
C LEU A 136 2.54 7.07 -24.23
N GLY A 137 2.01 8.16 -24.78
CA GLY A 137 1.97 8.39 -26.23
C GLY A 137 1.20 7.30 -26.97
N LEU A 138 0.13 6.77 -26.37
CA LEU A 138 -0.66 5.68 -26.94
C LEU A 138 -2.06 6.17 -27.31
N GLU A 139 -2.44 5.92 -28.56
CA GLU A 139 -3.82 6.09 -29.01
C GLU A 139 -4.67 4.88 -28.59
N ALA A 140 -5.87 5.19 -28.10
CA ALA A 140 -6.87 4.26 -27.62
C ALA A 140 -8.15 4.37 -28.44
N SER A 141 -8.87 3.26 -28.56
CA SER A 141 -10.17 3.19 -29.23
C SER A 141 -11.29 3.19 -28.19
N LEU A 142 -12.30 4.02 -28.39
CA LEU A 142 -13.51 4.06 -27.55
C LEU A 142 -14.65 3.34 -28.25
N TYR A 143 -15.16 2.29 -27.61
CA TYR A 143 -16.33 1.54 -28.05
C TYR A 143 -17.51 1.86 -27.13
N ARG A 144 -18.68 2.11 -27.72
CA ARG A 144 -19.90 2.44 -26.99
C ARG A 144 -20.91 1.31 -27.15
N TYR A 145 -21.32 0.75 -26.02
CA TYR A 145 -22.36 -0.26 -25.92
C TYR A 145 -23.53 0.28 -25.11
N PRO A 146 -24.74 -0.32 -25.19
CA PRO A 146 -25.90 0.16 -24.45
C PRO A 146 -25.70 0.27 -22.92
N SER A 147 -24.86 -0.59 -22.35
CA SER A 147 -24.62 -0.67 -20.90
C SER A 147 -23.17 -0.37 -20.48
N SER A 148 -22.30 0.02 -21.41
CA SER A 148 -20.89 0.29 -21.07
C SER A 148 -20.15 1.09 -22.14
N LEU A 149 -19.11 1.79 -21.69
CA LEU A 149 -18.09 2.40 -22.52
C LEU A 149 -16.79 1.60 -22.34
N VAL A 150 -16.14 1.21 -23.43
CA VAL A 150 -14.90 0.43 -23.38
C VAL A 150 -13.79 1.19 -24.08
N VAL A 151 -12.78 1.61 -23.31
CA VAL A 151 -11.53 2.16 -23.84
C VAL A 151 -10.55 1.00 -24.04
N SER A 152 -10.06 0.80 -25.25
CA SER A 152 -9.16 -0.31 -25.57
C SER A 152 -7.85 0.15 -26.20
N VAL A 153 -6.75 -0.46 -25.78
CA VAL A 153 -5.43 -0.29 -26.37
C VAL A 153 -4.85 -1.65 -26.70
N ASP A 154 -4.77 -1.96 -27.99
CA ASP A 154 -4.05 -3.12 -28.50
C ASP A 154 -2.53 -2.91 -28.36
N SER A 155 -1.99 -3.32 -27.21
CA SER A 155 -0.57 -3.25 -26.88
C SER A 155 -0.21 -4.22 -25.77
N LYS A 156 0.49 -5.31 -26.12
CA LYS A 156 1.07 -6.23 -25.14
C LYS A 156 2.18 -5.57 -24.32
N THR A 157 2.89 -4.59 -24.88
CA THR A 157 3.87 -3.77 -24.15
C THR A 157 3.19 -2.99 -23.02
N LEU A 158 2.03 -2.38 -23.28
CA LEU A 158 1.24 -1.69 -22.25
C LEU A 158 0.76 -2.68 -21.18
N ALA A 159 0.23 -3.83 -21.59
CA ALA A 159 -0.21 -4.86 -20.67
C ALA A 159 0.92 -5.29 -19.72
N LEU A 160 2.12 -5.52 -20.26
CA LEU A 160 3.31 -5.85 -19.46
C LEU A 160 3.71 -4.71 -18.52
N LEU A 161 3.71 -3.46 -19.01
CA LEU A 161 4.01 -2.29 -18.19
C LEU A 161 3.09 -2.23 -16.96
N LEU A 162 1.77 -2.21 -17.17
CA LEU A 162 0.81 -1.99 -16.10
C LEU A 162 0.81 -3.17 -15.11
N SER A 163 0.74 -4.39 -15.62
CA SER A 163 0.48 -5.55 -14.77
C SER A 163 1.71 -6.08 -14.04
N GLU A 164 2.85 -6.23 -14.72
CA GLU A 164 4.04 -6.88 -14.19
C GLU A 164 5.08 -5.84 -13.73
N ILE A 165 5.40 -4.87 -14.59
CA ILE A 165 6.49 -3.91 -14.32
C ILE A 165 6.09 -2.91 -13.22
N LEU A 166 4.90 -2.31 -13.34
CA LEU A 166 4.34 -1.45 -12.30
C LEU A 166 3.70 -2.27 -11.17
N GLY A 167 3.48 -3.58 -11.36
CA GLY A 167 2.94 -4.47 -10.35
C GLY A 167 1.46 -4.20 -10.02
N ALA A 168 0.69 -3.66 -10.97
CA ALA A 168 -0.73 -3.35 -10.76
C ALA A 168 -1.65 -4.57 -10.89
N GLY A 169 -1.12 -5.73 -11.30
CA GLY A 169 -1.88 -6.96 -11.51
C GLY A 169 -2.68 -6.98 -12.82
N ARG A 170 -3.05 -8.16 -13.31
CA ARG A 170 -3.72 -8.36 -14.61
C ARG A 170 -5.25 -8.37 -14.54
N GLU A 171 -5.77 -8.94 -13.46
CA GLU A 171 -7.18 -9.26 -13.24
C GLU A 171 -7.59 -8.82 -11.82
N ALA A 172 -8.89 -8.64 -11.57
CA ALA A 172 -9.43 -8.09 -10.34
C ALA A 172 -8.83 -8.72 -9.05
N ARG A 173 -8.66 -10.04 -9.02
CA ARG A 173 -8.14 -10.78 -7.84
C ARG A 173 -6.66 -10.54 -7.56
N LYS A 174 -5.92 -10.04 -8.55
CA LYS A 174 -4.47 -9.77 -8.46
C LYS A 174 -4.16 -8.28 -8.50
N LYS A 175 -5.18 -7.41 -8.66
CA LYS A 175 -4.95 -5.97 -8.71
C LYS A 175 -4.35 -5.48 -7.40
N ARG A 176 -3.37 -4.58 -7.49
CA ARG A 176 -2.65 -3.97 -6.35
C ARG A 176 -2.38 -2.51 -6.68
N VAL A 177 -2.10 -1.70 -5.65
CA VAL A 177 -1.59 -0.35 -5.89
C VAL A 177 -0.13 -0.46 -6.35
N PRO A 178 0.27 0.13 -7.48
CA PRO A 178 1.66 0.11 -7.92
C PRO A 178 2.59 0.73 -6.87
N PRO A 179 3.72 0.10 -6.51
CA PRO A 179 4.64 0.65 -5.51
C PRO A 179 5.12 2.07 -5.82
N VAL A 180 5.28 2.40 -7.10
CA VAL A 180 5.67 3.75 -7.55
C VAL A 180 4.65 4.82 -7.17
N ILE A 181 3.37 4.49 -6.98
CA ILE A 181 2.36 5.47 -6.58
C ILE A 181 2.61 5.98 -5.16
N PHE A 182 3.05 5.12 -4.23
CA PHE A 182 3.36 5.53 -2.84
C PHE A 182 4.43 6.60 -2.75
N SER A 183 5.24 6.72 -3.80
CA SER A 183 6.47 7.49 -3.88
C SER A 183 6.24 8.99 -4.08
N SER A 184 5.10 9.40 -4.64
CA SER A 184 4.79 10.79 -5.01
C SER A 184 3.45 11.24 -4.45
N PRO A 185 3.39 12.25 -3.57
CA PRO A 185 2.13 12.76 -3.02
C PRO A 185 1.10 13.15 -4.09
N ARG A 186 1.57 13.72 -5.19
CA ARG A 186 0.76 14.12 -6.35
C ARG A 186 0.14 12.90 -7.03
N ALA A 187 0.95 11.88 -7.29
CA ALA A 187 0.48 10.62 -7.87
C ALA A 187 -0.50 9.90 -6.92
N ARG A 188 -0.24 9.86 -5.60
CA ARG A 188 -1.12 9.23 -4.60
C ARG A 188 -2.52 9.83 -4.60
N ARG A 189 -2.63 11.16 -4.56
CA ARG A 189 -3.93 11.84 -4.56
C ARG A 189 -4.71 11.60 -5.84
N ALA A 190 -4.03 11.73 -6.99
CA ALA A 190 -4.67 11.49 -8.27
C ALA A 190 -5.11 10.03 -8.42
N PHE A 191 -4.29 9.08 -7.98
CA PHE A 191 -4.65 7.67 -7.92
C PHE A 191 -5.89 7.42 -7.07
N LEU A 192 -5.92 7.92 -5.83
CA LEU A 192 -7.07 7.74 -4.94
C LEU A 192 -8.34 8.34 -5.55
N ARG A 193 -8.26 9.53 -6.15
CA ARG A 193 -9.40 10.19 -6.78
C ARG A 193 -9.94 9.39 -7.96
N SER A 194 -9.08 8.97 -8.89
CA SER A 194 -9.50 8.20 -10.06
C SER A 194 -9.97 6.79 -9.69
N TYR A 195 -9.34 6.14 -8.70
CA TYR A 195 -9.77 4.83 -8.20
C TYR A 195 -11.17 4.92 -7.57
N VAL A 196 -11.42 5.92 -6.72
CA VAL A 196 -12.75 6.13 -6.11
C VAL A 196 -13.77 6.57 -7.16
N ARG A 197 -13.39 7.28 -8.22
CA ARG A 197 -14.30 7.61 -9.32
C ARG A 197 -14.78 6.37 -10.07
N GLY A 198 -13.91 5.36 -10.27
CA GLY A 198 -14.29 4.13 -10.97
C GLY A 198 -15.00 3.10 -10.08
N ASP A 199 -14.41 2.75 -8.93
CA ASP A 199 -14.90 1.66 -8.07
C ASP A 199 -15.58 2.16 -6.78
N GLY A 200 -15.48 3.46 -6.51
CA GLY A 200 -15.95 4.04 -5.26
C GLY A 200 -17.43 4.38 -5.27
N CYS A 201 -18.08 4.15 -4.13
CA CYS A 201 -19.44 4.60 -3.91
C CYS A 201 -19.45 5.70 -2.85
N VAL A 202 -19.86 6.91 -3.24
CA VAL A 202 -19.92 8.08 -2.37
C VAL A 202 -21.37 8.43 -2.08
N TYR A 203 -21.81 8.16 -0.86
CA TYR A 203 -23.10 8.59 -0.35
C TYR A 203 -22.95 9.84 0.49
N ILE A 204 -23.72 10.88 0.16
CA ILE A 204 -23.80 12.11 0.92
C ILE A 204 -25.26 12.31 1.30
N HIS A 205 -25.58 12.19 2.59
CA HIS A 205 -26.89 12.60 3.08
C HIS A 205 -26.86 14.10 3.36
N PRO A 206 -27.75 14.89 2.74
CA PRO A 206 -27.84 16.32 2.96
C PRO A 206 -28.19 16.63 4.42
N GLU A 207 -27.88 17.85 4.88
CA GLU A 207 -28.10 18.26 6.26
C GLU A 207 -29.57 18.08 6.68
N GLU A 208 -29.85 17.14 7.59
CA GLU A 208 -31.22 16.93 8.11
C GLU A 208 -31.72 18.12 8.95
N LYS A 209 -30.79 18.94 9.47
CA LYS A 209 -31.08 20.11 10.31
C LYS A 209 -30.12 21.23 9.96
N PRO A 210 -30.57 22.50 10.03
CA PRO A 210 -29.67 23.64 9.91
C PRO A 210 -28.50 23.46 10.89
N HIS A 211 -27.26 23.63 10.42
CA HIS A 211 -26.01 23.58 11.22
C HIS A 211 -25.42 22.18 11.50
N TRP A 212 -25.98 21.11 10.92
CA TRP A 212 -25.41 19.76 11.03
C TRP A 212 -24.40 19.49 9.91
N ARG A 213 -23.37 18.67 10.17
CA ARG A 213 -22.44 18.26 9.11
C ARG A 213 -23.10 17.17 8.26
N PRO A 214 -22.82 17.11 6.94
CA PRO A 214 -23.34 16.03 6.10
C PRO A 214 -22.84 14.68 6.62
N LEU A 215 -23.70 13.68 6.60
CA LEU A 215 -23.27 12.31 6.79
C LEU A 215 -22.71 11.82 5.46
N VAL A 216 -21.42 11.49 5.45
CA VAL A 216 -20.74 11.00 4.26
C VAL A 216 -20.32 9.56 4.45
N HIS A 217 -20.42 8.79 3.38
CA HIS A 217 -19.83 7.48 3.30
C HIS A 217 -19.17 7.29 1.95
N LEU A 218 -17.85 7.22 1.95
CA LEU A 218 -17.07 6.78 0.80
C LEU A 218 -16.67 5.34 1.03
N TYR A 219 -17.09 4.48 0.11
CA TYR A 219 -16.81 3.04 0.09
C TYR A 219 -15.99 2.68 -1.13
N THR A 220 -15.09 1.73 -0.97
CA THR A 220 -14.49 0.99 -2.08
C THR A 220 -14.56 -0.49 -1.78
N VAL A 221 -14.70 -1.33 -2.82
CA VAL A 221 -14.85 -2.78 -2.65
C VAL A 221 -13.88 -3.52 -3.55
N SER A 222 -13.32 -4.62 -3.06
CA SER A 222 -12.41 -5.43 -3.82
C SER A 222 -12.48 -6.89 -3.39
N CYS A 223 -12.36 -7.77 -4.38
CA CYS A 223 -12.13 -9.19 -4.17
C CYS A 223 -10.66 -9.50 -3.76
N ASN A 224 -9.76 -8.51 -3.76
CA ASN A 224 -8.40 -8.65 -3.26
C ASN A 224 -8.21 -7.86 -1.95
N GLY A 225 -8.09 -8.58 -0.83
CA GLY A 225 -7.83 -7.98 0.48
C GLY A 225 -6.50 -7.24 0.59
N GLU A 226 -5.52 -7.57 -0.25
CA GLU A 226 -4.26 -6.83 -0.29
C GLU A 226 -4.42 -5.47 -0.98
N LEU A 227 -5.26 -5.35 -2.00
CA LEU A 227 -5.58 -4.05 -2.61
C LEU A 227 -6.28 -3.14 -1.61
N SER A 228 -7.29 -3.67 -0.90
CA SER A 228 -7.96 -2.95 0.19
C SER A 228 -6.97 -2.49 1.27
N ASN A 229 -5.95 -3.29 1.56
CA ASN A 229 -4.90 -2.91 2.49
C ASN A 229 -3.97 -1.83 1.91
N ASP A 230 -3.54 -1.94 0.66
CA ASP A 230 -2.72 -0.92 0.00
C ASP A 230 -3.42 0.45 0.00
N LEU A 231 -4.73 0.46 -0.28
CA LEU A 231 -5.57 1.66 -0.23
C LEU A 231 -5.58 2.26 1.18
N LEU A 232 -5.66 1.44 2.24
CA LEU A 232 -5.55 1.95 3.62
C LEU A 232 -4.21 2.64 3.88
N TYR A 233 -3.11 2.07 3.39
CA TYR A 233 -1.81 2.72 3.52
C TYR A 233 -1.80 4.03 2.73
N LEU A 234 -2.27 4.06 1.48
CA LEU A 234 -2.37 5.29 0.69
C LEU A 234 -3.20 6.38 1.39
N TYR A 235 -4.38 6.04 1.91
CA TYR A 235 -5.19 6.97 2.70
C TYR A 235 -4.39 7.53 3.87
N LEU A 236 -3.68 6.68 4.62
CA LEU A 236 -2.88 7.12 5.75
C LEU A 236 -1.70 8.03 5.36
N PHE A 237 -1.06 7.78 4.20
CA PHE A 237 -0.05 8.67 3.62
C PHE A 237 -0.61 10.07 3.33
N GLU A 238 -1.87 10.16 2.91
CA GLU A 238 -2.59 11.43 2.73
C GLU A 238 -3.26 11.94 4.02
N GLY A 239 -3.02 11.31 5.17
CA GLY A 239 -3.61 11.73 6.45
C GLY A 239 -5.10 11.41 6.61
N ILE A 240 -5.65 10.57 5.73
CA ILE A 240 -7.04 10.11 5.74
C ILE A 240 -7.12 8.80 6.54
N PHE A 241 -8.07 8.75 7.46
CA PHE A 241 -8.32 7.56 8.27
C PHE A 241 -9.51 6.78 7.71
N ALA A 242 -9.21 5.76 6.92
CA ALA A 242 -10.18 4.80 6.41
C ALA A 242 -10.22 3.55 7.30
N SER A 243 -11.39 2.91 7.38
CA SER A 243 -11.56 1.61 8.05
C SER A 243 -11.51 0.48 7.05
N TYR A 244 -10.90 -0.65 7.42
CA TYR A 244 -11.00 -1.89 6.63
C TYR A 244 -12.39 -2.51 6.83
N THR A 245 -13.03 -2.94 5.74
CA THR A 245 -14.31 -3.65 5.78
C THR A 245 -14.17 -5.06 5.22
N GLU A 246 -14.94 -5.99 5.76
CA GLU A 246 -15.05 -7.37 5.31
C GLU A 246 -16.52 -7.74 5.27
N GLU A 247 -16.93 -8.37 4.18
CA GLU A 247 -18.30 -8.84 3.99
C GLU A 247 -18.27 -10.22 3.34
N GLU A 248 -19.06 -11.15 3.87
CA GLU A 248 -19.30 -12.44 3.25
C GLU A 248 -20.53 -12.34 2.36
N VAL A 249 -20.34 -12.54 1.06
CA VAL A 249 -21.40 -12.56 0.06
C VAL A 249 -21.83 -14.01 -0.13
N PRO A 250 -23.08 -14.37 0.18
CA PRO A 250 -23.57 -15.72 -0.01
C PRO A 250 -23.65 -16.08 -1.50
N SER A 251 -23.65 -17.38 -1.78
CA SER A 251 -23.88 -17.86 -3.14
C SER A 251 -25.25 -17.42 -3.62
N HIS A 252 -25.33 -16.91 -4.85
CA HIS A 252 -26.59 -16.47 -5.44
C HIS A 252 -26.62 -16.82 -6.92
N ARG A 253 -27.84 -16.94 -7.47
CA ARG A 253 -28.06 -17.25 -8.88
C ARG A 253 -28.36 -15.97 -9.63
N LEU A 254 -27.63 -15.72 -10.70
CA LEU A 254 -27.88 -14.61 -11.62
C LEU A 254 -29.16 -14.87 -12.42
N SER A 255 -29.75 -13.80 -12.96
CA SER A 255 -30.89 -13.88 -13.89
C SER A 255 -30.59 -14.75 -15.13
N THR A 256 -29.31 -14.89 -15.49
CA THR A 256 -28.81 -15.76 -16.56
C THR A 256 -28.81 -17.25 -16.21
N GLY A 257 -29.17 -17.63 -14.98
CA GLY A 257 -29.12 -19.02 -14.48
C GLY A 257 -27.76 -19.46 -13.94
N GLN A 258 -26.71 -18.66 -14.15
CA GLN A 258 -25.37 -18.91 -13.61
C GLN A 258 -25.37 -18.80 -12.07
N VAL A 259 -24.76 -19.75 -11.39
CA VAL A 259 -24.58 -19.72 -9.93
C VAL A 259 -23.23 -19.11 -9.60
N LEU A 260 -23.23 -18.03 -8.84
CA LEU A 260 -22.04 -17.46 -8.25
C LEU A 260 -21.79 -18.09 -6.88
N PRO A 261 -20.59 -18.63 -6.61
CA PRO A 261 -20.26 -19.20 -5.32
C PRO A 261 -20.19 -18.12 -4.24
N ALA A 262 -20.31 -18.53 -2.98
CA ALA A 262 -20.06 -17.64 -1.85
C ALA A 262 -18.65 -17.05 -1.96
N SER A 263 -18.52 -15.77 -1.67
CA SER A 263 -17.25 -15.05 -1.80
C SER A 263 -17.09 -14.06 -0.66
N ARG A 264 -15.86 -13.61 -0.43
CA ARG A 264 -15.56 -12.60 0.58
C ARG A 264 -15.12 -11.33 -0.12
N LEU A 265 -15.84 -10.26 0.12
CA LEU A 265 -15.48 -8.93 -0.31
C LEU A 265 -14.74 -8.21 0.81
N THR A 266 -13.79 -7.39 0.42
CA THR A 266 -13.03 -6.52 1.30
C THR A 266 -13.14 -5.11 0.82
N GLY A 267 -12.87 -4.12 1.65
CA GLY A 267 -12.98 -2.75 1.20
C GLY A 267 -12.40 -1.74 2.16
N THR A 268 -12.56 -0.48 1.78
CA THR A 268 -12.25 0.66 2.63
C THR A 268 -13.48 1.51 2.85
N ARG A 269 -13.60 2.11 4.05
CA ARG A 269 -14.70 3.00 4.42
C ARG A 269 -14.17 4.28 5.04
N VAL A 270 -14.51 5.43 4.45
CA VAL A 270 -14.25 6.76 5.01
C VAL A 270 -15.59 7.42 5.36
N THR A 271 -15.76 7.80 6.63
CA THR A 271 -17.00 8.42 7.13
C THR A 271 -16.81 9.84 7.64
N ASN A 272 -15.58 10.35 7.62
CA ASN A 272 -15.28 11.71 8.07
C ASN A 272 -15.44 12.70 6.90
N PRO A 273 -16.38 13.66 6.96
CA PRO A 273 -16.57 14.64 5.89
C PRO A 273 -15.33 15.49 5.61
N ASP A 274 -14.51 15.79 6.63
CA ASP A 274 -13.25 16.52 6.41
C ASP A 274 -12.32 15.77 5.45
N MET A 275 -12.25 14.45 5.59
CA MET A 275 -11.37 13.58 4.81
C MET A 275 -11.93 13.32 3.40
N VAL A 276 -13.25 13.21 3.26
CA VAL A 276 -13.89 13.06 1.94
C VAL A 276 -13.80 14.36 1.14
N HIS A 277 -13.92 15.52 1.79
CA HIS A 277 -13.62 16.81 1.17
C HIS A 277 -12.16 16.92 0.74
N GLN A 278 -11.22 16.47 1.57
CA GLN A 278 -9.79 16.49 1.21
C GLN A 278 -9.50 15.70 -0.10
N LEU A 279 -10.31 14.68 -0.40
CA LEU A 279 -10.24 13.93 -1.65
C LEU A 279 -10.95 14.60 -2.84
N GLY A 280 -11.67 15.70 -2.61
CA GLY A 280 -12.39 16.45 -3.63
C GLY A 280 -13.76 15.89 -4.00
N PHE A 281 -14.39 15.09 -3.13
CA PHE A 281 -15.73 14.51 -3.39
C PHE A 281 -16.88 15.24 -2.71
N VAL A 282 -16.59 16.18 -1.80
CA VAL A 282 -17.60 16.99 -1.10
C VAL A 282 -17.14 18.43 -1.17
N GLU A 283 -18.03 19.34 -1.56
CA GLU A 283 -17.78 20.79 -1.54
C GLU A 283 -18.62 21.49 -0.46
N GLY A 284 -18.22 22.70 -0.06
CA GLY A 284 -19.08 23.60 0.72
C GLY A 284 -19.43 23.17 2.15
N PHE A 285 -18.79 22.13 2.72
CA PHE A 285 -19.12 21.67 4.07
C PHE A 285 -18.44 22.52 5.16
N ARG A 286 -19.09 22.66 6.32
CA ARG A 286 -18.56 23.45 7.44
C ARG A 286 -17.49 22.69 8.25
N PRO A 287 -16.39 23.36 8.65
CA PRO A 287 -15.43 22.80 9.61
C PRO A 287 -16.09 22.47 10.96
N ARG A 288 -15.50 21.51 11.67
CA ARG A 288 -16.07 20.99 12.92
C ARG A 288 -16.00 21.97 14.08
N ALA A 289 -17.07 22.04 14.89
CA ALA A 289 -17.04 22.58 16.26
C ALA A 289 -16.98 21.43 17.30
N GLY A 290 -16.07 21.49 18.29
CA GLY A 290 -16.04 20.58 19.43
C GLY A 290 -15.14 19.33 19.30
N LYS A 291 -15.54 18.21 19.96
CA LYS A 291 -14.68 17.01 20.13
C LYS A 291 -14.16 16.48 18.79
N GLY A 292 -12.84 16.27 18.72
CA GLY A 292 -12.16 15.76 17.54
C GLY A 292 -12.56 14.34 17.12
N THR A 293 -12.04 13.91 15.97
CA THR A 293 -12.28 12.58 15.38
C THR A 293 -11.56 11.50 16.18
N LEU A 294 -11.74 10.23 15.80
CA LEU A 294 -10.97 9.12 16.38
C LEU A 294 -9.45 9.39 16.40
N THR A 295 -8.93 10.11 15.40
CA THR A 295 -7.51 10.46 15.27
C THR A 295 -7.04 11.56 16.24
N ASP A 296 -7.98 12.33 16.78
CA ASP A 296 -7.74 13.45 17.72
C ASP A 296 -7.92 13.05 19.18
N LEU A 297 -8.29 11.80 19.44
CA LEU A 297 -8.59 11.28 20.77
C LEU A 297 -7.47 10.38 21.28
N LEU A 298 -7.04 10.66 22.51
CA LEU A 298 -6.08 9.86 23.28
C LEU A 298 -6.81 9.05 24.35
N PRO A 299 -6.25 7.90 24.79
CA PRO A 299 -6.71 7.22 25.99
C PRO A 299 -6.64 8.17 27.19
N ALA A 300 -7.72 8.23 27.98
CA ALA A 300 -7.78 9.10 29.15
C ALA A 300 -6.89 8.57 30.28
N PRO A 301 -5.85 9.29 30.74
CA PRO A 301 -4.99 8.80 31.82
C PRO A 301 -5.73 8.80 33.16
N LEU A 302 -5.92 7.63 33.78
CA LEU A 302 -6.71 7.51 35.02
C LEU A 302 -6.21 8.40 36.17
N LYS A 303 -4.90 8.69 36.22
CA LYS A 303 -4.29 9.57 37.21
C LYS A 303 -4.84 11.00 37.20
N TYR A 304 -5.33 11.49 36.06
CA TYR A 304 -5.87 12.85 35.90
C TYR A 304 -7.40 12.89 35.90
N ARG A 305 -8.08 11.85 36.38
CA ARG A 305 -9.55 11.75 36.39
C ARG A 305 -10.29 12.94 37.01
N ARG A 306 -9.64 13.67 37.93
CA ARG A 306 -10.20 14.87 38.58
C ARG A 306 -10.41 16.02 37.58
N GLU A 307 -9.66 16.07 36.49
CA GLU A 307 -9.72 17.12 35.47
C GLU A 307 -10.98 17.04 34.57
N TRP A 308 -11.76 15.96 34.65
CA TRP A 308 -12.93 15.79 33.78
C TRP A 308 -14.15 15.13 34.45
N GLY A 309 -14.16 15.05 35.78
CA GLY A 309 -15.36 14.75 36.59
C GLY A 309 -16.02 13.38 36.35
N SER A 310 -15.41 12.46 35.59
CA SER A 310 -16.03 11.15 35.27
C SER A 310 -15.00 10.04 35.18
N ARG A 311 -15.21 8.98 35.98
CA ARG A 311 -14.39 7.75 35.95
C ARG A 311 -14.64 6.89 34.70
N ARG A 312 -15.76 7.11 33.99
CA ARG A 312 -16.13 6.34 32.79
C ARG A 312 -15.55 6.92 31.50
N ARG A 313 -14.87 8.08 31.57
CA ARG A 313 -14.29 8.71 30.38
C ARG A 313 -13.10 7.89 29.89
N LEU A 314 -13.26 7.25 28.73
CA LEU A 314 -12.22 6.42 28.12
C LEU A 314 -11.21 7.22 27.30
N ARG A 315 -11.60 8.40 26.80
CA ARG A 315 -10.79 9.21 25.88
C ARG A 315 -10.88 10.71 26.16
N ILE A 316 -9.79 11.41 25.87
CA ILE A 316 -9.66 12.88 25.92
C ILE A 316 -9.12 13.41 24.60
N GLY A 317 -9.47 14.66 24.26
CA GLY A 317 -8.89 15.33 23.08
C GLY A 317 -7.44 15.74 23.34
N ARG A 318 -6.65 15.86 22.27
CA ARG A 318 -5.24 16.30 22.33
C ARG A 318 -5.04 17.62 23.06
N GLU A 319 -5.88 18.62 22.82
CA GLU A 319 -5.80 19.92 23.51
C GLU A 319 -5.97 19.80 25.03
N LEU A 320 -6.95 19.01 25.48
CA LEU A 320 -7.14 18.75 26.90
C LEU A 320 -5.93 18.01 27.49
N ALA A 321 -5.39 17.02 26.75
CA ALA A 321 -4.19 16.32 27.17
C ALA A 321 -2.97 17.26 27.32
N LEU A 322 -2.79 18.22 26.41
CA LEU A 322 -1.72 19.22 26.48
C LEU A 322 -1.86 20.13 27.71
N ARG A 323 -3.06 20.65 27.98
CA ARG A 323 -3.29 21.50 29.17
C ARG A 323 -3.00 20.76 30.47
N ILE A 324 -3.41 19.49 30.55
CA ILE A 324 -3.14 18.64 31.71
C ILE A 324 -1.64 18.36 31.81
N ALA A 325 -0.99 18.07 30.69
CA ALA A 325 0.45 17.84 30.67
C ALA A 325 1.23 19.06 31.16
N GLU A 326 0.85 20.26 30.75
CA GLU A 326 1.43 21.52 31.22
C GLU A 326 1.21 21.74 32.71
N LYS A 327 -0.04 21.59 33.18
CA LYS A 327 -0.42 21.75 34.60
C LYS A 327 0.37 20.84 35.54
N TYR A 328 0.66 19.61 35.11
CA TYR A 328 1.32 18.58 35.94
C TYR A 328 2.78 18.32 35.56
N GLY A 329 3.35 19.04 34.59
CA GLY A 329 4.71 18.79 34.09
C GLY A 329 4.90 17.41 33.44
N ASP A 330 3.85 16.82 32.87
CA ASP A 330 3.87 15.47 32.29
C ASP A 330 4.38 15.46 30.84
N GLN A 331 5.69 15.31 30.68
CA GLN A 331 6.32 15.31 29.36
C GLN A 331 5.86 14.15 28.46
N GLU A 332 5.54 12.99 29.02
CA GLU A 332 5.07 11.83 28.25
C GLU A 332 3.66 12.06 27.69
N LEU A 333 2.75 12.60 28.50
CA LEU A 333 1.42 12.99 28.01
C LEU A 333 1.52 14.09 26.94
N ALA A 334 2.41 15.06 27.12
CA ALA A 334 2.66 16.09 26.11
C ALA A 334 3.17 15.48 24.79
N LYS A 335 4.12 14.54 24.87
CA LYS A 335 4.67 13.83 23.70
C LYS A 335 3.58 13.03 22.98
N LEU A 336 2.76 12.28 23.72
CA LEU A 336 1.63 11.53 23.16
C LEU A 336 0.61 12.45 22.47
N ALA A 337 0.30 13.59 23.11
CA ALA A 337 -0.67 14.54 22.57
C ALA A 337 -0.20 15.25 21.30
N ARG A 338 1.10 15.55 21.20
CA ARG A 338 1.73 16.10 19.97
C ARG A 338 1.98 15.04 18.89
N GLY A 339 2.06 13.77 19.26
CA GLY A 339 2.33 12.67 18.34
C GLY A 339 1.21 12.45 17.31
N GLN A 340 1.52 11.80 16.19
CA GLN A 340 0.56 11.59 15.08
C GLN A 340 -0.15 10.24 15.12
N LEU A 341 -0.03 9.49 16.23
CA LEU A 341 -0.62 8.16 16.37
C LEU A 341 -2.11 8.26 16.72
N ALA A 342 -2.91 7.40 16.10
CA ALA A 342 -4.30 7.18 16.48
C ALA A 342 -4.41 5.98 17.43
N PHE A 343 -5.29 6.07 18.42
CA PHE A 343 -5.45 5.03 19.45
C PHE A 343 -6.73 4.23 19.25
N LEU A 344 -6.57 2.99 18.78
CA LEU A 344 -7.66 2.06 18.56
C LEU A 344 -7.87 1.16 19.78
N ARG A 345 -9.13 0.85 20.08
CA ARG A 345 -9.48 -0.09 21.15
C ARG A 345 -9.49 -1.50 20.56
N VAL A 346 -8.80 -2.43 21.23
CA VAL A 346 -8.90 -3.86 20.90
C VAL A 346 -10.33 -4.33 21.15
N ARG A 347 -10.98 -4.87 20.12
CA ARG A 347 -12.36 -5.40 20.19
C ARG A 347 -12.41 -6.89 20.47
N ARG A 348 -11.47 -7.65 19.91
CA ARG A 348 -11.40 -9.12 20.00
C ARG A 348 -9.95 -9.54 19.89
N ILE A 349 -9.57 -10.55 20.68
CA ILE A 349 -8.33 -11.31 20.55
C ILE A 349 -8.75 -12.75 20.29
N SER A 350 -8.07 -13.45 19.39
CA SER A 350 -8.40 -14.83 19.07
C SER A 350 -7.13 -15.62 18.81
N ARG A 351 -7.04 -16.80 19.43
CA ARG A 351 -5.93 -17.73 19.22
C ARG A 351 -6.16 -18.48 17.91
N VAL A 352 -5.15 -18.50 17.05
CA VAL A 352 -5.18 -19.20 15.76
C VAL A 352 -4.10 -20.26 15.70
N ARG A 353 -4.32 -21.32 14.92
CA ARG A 353 -3.26 -22.31 14.64
C ARG A 353 -2.22 -21.68 13.73
N SER A 354 -0.95 -22.04 13.96
CA SER A 354 0.13 -21.61 13.06
C SER A 354 -0.12 -22.17 11.66
N THR A 355 0.06 -21.32 10.64
CA THR A 355 -0.12 -21.71 9.23
C THR A 355 1.07 -22.50 8.72
N ASN A 356 2.29 -22.06 9.02
CA ASN A 356 3.54 -22.63 8.48
C ASN A 356 4.64 -22.86 9.53
N GLY A 357 4.37 -22.58 10.81
CA GLY A 357 5.34 -22.71 11.91
C GLY A 357 6.34 -21.57 12.03
N TYR A 358 6.33 -20.58 11.13
CA TYR A 358 7.25 -19.45 11.13
C TYR A 358 6.57 -18.16 11.59
N ALA A 359 7.31 -17.34 12.33
CA ALA A 359 6.97 -15.96 12.64
C ALA A 359 8.13 -15.06 12.19
N TYR A 360 7.80 -13.91 11.64
CA TYR A 360 8.77 -12.95 11.12
C TYR A 360 8.83 -11.73 12.04
N ASP A 361 9.99 -11.11 12.11
CA ASP A 361 10.23 -9.90 12.88
C ASP A 361 11.22 -8.99 12.16
N VAL A 362 11.19 -7.69 12.46
CA VAL A 362 12.05 -6.67 11.84
C VAL A 362 12.50 -5.67 12.90
N THR A 363 13.81 -5.56 13.09
CA THR A 363 14.40 -4.50 13.91
C THR A 363 14.76 -3.30 13.05
N VAL A 364 14.17 -2.14 13.36
CA VAL A 364 14.50 -0.87 12.72
C VAL A 364 15.51 -0.12 13.60
N PRO A 365 16.77 0.08 13.15
CA PRO A 365 17.79 0.77 13.92
C PRO A 365 17.33 2.17 14.37
N GLY A 366 17.49 2.48 15.66
CA GLY A 366 17.14 3.78 16.25
C GLY A 366 15.68 3.94 16.68
N TYR A 367 14.75 3.12 16.17
CA TYR A 367 13.31 3.26 16.46
C TYR A 367 12.72 2.04 17.21
N LEU A 368 13.20 0.82 16.92
CA LEU A 368 12.68 -0.43 17.50
C LEU A 368 11.16 -0.62 17.30
N ASN A 369 10.59 0.07 16.32
CA ASN A 369 9.19 -0.04 15.93
C ASN A 369 9.06 0.12 14.42
N PHE A 370 8.01 -0.48 13.88
CA PHE A 370 7.70 -0.45 12.45
C PHE A 370 6.19 -0.50 12.25
N VAL A 371 5.75 -0.12 11.05
CA VAL A 371 4.34 -0.21 10.68
C VAL A 371 4.12 -1.51 9.94
N GLY A 372 3.10 -2.28 10.34
CA GLY A 372 2.79 -3.56 9.71
C GLY A 372 1.36 -4.01 9.93
N GLY A 373 1.04 -5.15 9.33
CA GLY A 373 -0.29 -5.74 9.38
C GLY A 373 -1.33 -4.96 8.58
N ARG A 374 -2.56 -5.46 8.64
CA ARG A 374 -3.71 -4.88 7.95
C ARG A 374 -4.12 -3.57 8.61
N GLY A 375 -4.17 -2.49 7.83
CA GLY A 375 -4.52 -1.15 8.33
C GLY A 375 -3.41 -0.43 9.10
N ALA A 376 -2.14 -0.78 8.86
CA ALA A 376 -0.97 -0.04 9.32
C ALA A 376 -0.88 0.15 10.84
N VAL A 377 -0.73 -0.97 11.56
CA VAL A 377 -0.56 -0.97 13.01
C VAL A 377 0.90 -0.71 13.37
N CYS A 378 1.15 0.11 14.39
CA CYS A 378 2.49 0.29 14.94
C CYS A 378 2.87 -0.94 15.76
N LEU A 379 3.86 -1.69 15.28
CA LEU A 379 4.43 -2.89 15.89
C LEU A 379 5.79 -2.54 16.49
N ARG A 380 6.22 -3.32 17.48
CA ARG A 380 7.54 -3.25 18.10
C ARG A 380 8.24 -4.59 17.87
N ASP A 381 9.55 -4.56 17.68
CA ASP A 381 10.33 -5.79 17.53
C ASP A 381 10.28 -6.64 18.81
N THR A 382 10.29 -7.95 18.63
CA THR A 382 10.12 -8.93 19.71
C THR A 382 11.41 -9.12 20.52
N ILE A 383 12.57 -8.70 19.98
CA ILE A 383 13.88 -9.01 20.53
C ILE A 383 14.77 -7.76 20.60
N HIS A 384 15.02 -7.29 21.83
CA HIS A 384 15.81 -6.08 22.16
C HIS A 384 17.31 -6.21 21.88
N ASP A 385 17.82 -7.43 21.64
CA ASP A 385 19.26 -7.69 21.43
C ASP A 385 19.69 -7.73 19.96
N LYS A 386 18.82 -7.32 19.01
CA LYS A 386 19.10 -7.33 17.56
C LYS A 386 19.43 -8.73 16.99
N GLY A 387 18.96 -9.81 17.63
CA GLY A 387 19.19 -11.18 17.18
C GLY A 387 20.54 -11.78 17.61
N LEU A 388 21.24 -11.16 18.55
CA LEU A 388 22.57 -11.57 18.99
C LEU A 388 22.57 -12.51 20.21
N SER A 389 21.42 -12.80 20.86
CA SER A 389 21.39 -13.80 21.94
C SER A 389 21.09 -15.22 21.44
N THR A 390 22.05 -16.11 21.65
CA THR A 390 21.93 -17.55 21.47
C THR A 390 20.72 -18.09 22.22
N MET A 391 19.67 -18.59 21.55
CA MET A 391 18.58 -19.28 22.25
C MET A 391 19.00 -20.70 22.65
N ILE A 392 19.07 -20.98 23.95
CA ILE A 392 19.18 -22.36 24.44
C ILE A 392 17.80 -22.99 24.30
N ASP A 393 17.63 -23.92 23.33
CA ASP A 393 16.38 -24.65 23.06
C ASP A 393 15.78 -25.16 24.38
N TRP A 394 14.45 -25.14 24.49
CA TRP A 394 13.72 -25.66 25.65
C TRP A 394 13.74 -27.19 25.69
N ARG A 395 13.92 -27.82 24.53
CA ARG A 395 14.03 -29.28 24.43
C ARG A 395 15.31 -29.71 25.11
N ASP A 396 15.22 -30.71 25.99
CA ASP A 396 16.38 -31.26 26.68
C ASP A 396 17.15 -32.22 25.77
N ARG A 397 17.55 -31.72 24.60
CA ARG A 397 18.29 -32.44 23.57
C ARG A 397 19.56 -31.68 23.16
N ASP A 398 20.56 -32.42 22.71
CA ASP A 398 21.78 -31.84 22.15
C ASP A 398 21.62 -31.47 20.65
N SER A 399 22.66 -30.88 20.07
CA SER A 399 22.69 -30.46 18.66
C SER A 399 22.58 -31.60 17.65
N TYR A 400 22.73 -32.85 18.10
CA TYR A 400 22.57 -34.07 17.30
C TYR A 400 21.21 -34.75 17.54
N GLY A 401 20.34 -34.12 18.35
CA GLY A 401 18.99 -34.58 18.63
C GLY A 401 18.87 -35.66 19.71
N LYS A 402 19.95 -35.97 20.45
CA LYS A 402 19.93 -36.95 21.55
C LYS A 402 19.47 -36.31 22.85
N ASP A 403 18.72 -37.05 23.66
CA ASP A 403 18.27 -36.58 24.97
C ASP A 403 19.46 -36.33 25.91
N LEU A 404 19.41 -35.21 26.63
CA LEU A 404 20.45 -34.82 27.58
C LEU A 404 20.39 -35.68 28.83
N THR A 405 21.57 -36.06 29.32
CA THR A 405 21.70 -36.75 30.61
C THR A 405 21.18 -35.88 31.76
N PRO A 406 20.72 -36.47 32.89
CA PRO A 406 20.17 -35.70 34.02
C PRO A 406 21.11 -34.60 34.55
N LYS A 407 22.42 -34.86 34.57
CA LYS A 407 23.44 -33.88 34.99
C LYS A 407 23.53 -32.69 34.01
N ARG A 408 23.52 -32.95 32.70
CA ARG A 408 23.54 -31.90 31.66
C ARG A 408 22.24 -31.09 31.63
N ARG A 409 21.10 -31.76 31.86
CA ARG A 409 19.78 -31.10 31.97
C ARG A 409 19.75 -30.07 33.10
N ALA A 410 20.27 -30.41 34.28
CA ALA A 410 20.36 -29.47 35.40
C ALA A 410 21.27 -28.26 35.09
N GLN A 411 22.37 -28.48 34.37
CA GLN A 411 23.27 -27.40 33.94
C GLN A 411 22.60 -26.48 32.91
N ILE A 412 21.97 -27.04 31.89
CA ILE A 412 21.24 -26.30 30.86
C ILE A 412 20.05 -25.54 31.45
N TYR A 413 19.33 -26.13 32.42
CA TYR A 413 18.27 -25.44 33.16
C TYR A 413 18.79 -24.18 33.88
N ARG A 414 19.96 -24.27 34.54
CA ARG A 414 20.59 -23.10 35.18
C ARG A 414 20.98 -22.06 34.13
N LEU A 415 21.60 -22.47 33.02
CA LEU A 415 21.97 -21.56 31.93
C LEU A 415 20.74 -20.86 31.33
N ARG A 416 19.63 -21.57 31.10
CA ARG A 416 18.35 -20.96 30.67
C ARG A 416 17.81 -19.95 31.69
N LYS A 417 17.98 -20.21 32.99
CA LYS A 417 17.57 -19.29 34.08
C LYS A 417 18.45 -18.05 34.13
N TRP A 418 19.76 -18.20 33.96
CA TRP A 418 20.72 -17.09 33.86
C TRP A 418 20.48 -16.25 32.60
N GLN A 419 20.28 -16.89 31.45
CA GLN A 419 19.97 -16.20 30.20
C GLN A 419 18.66 -15.40 30.29
N ARG A 420 17.61 -15.96 30.90
CA ARG A 420 16.35 -15.22 31.17
C ARG A 420 16.55 -14.02 32.10
N ARG A 421 17.45 -14.12 33.07
CA ARG A 421 17.76 -13.02 34.00
C ARG A 421 18.62 -11.93 33.35
N ILE A 422 19.53 -12.29 32.45
CA ILE A 422 20.37 -11.35 31.69
C ILE A 422 19.54 -10.61 30.63
N ARG A 423 18.56 -11.27 30.01
CA ARG A 423 17.60 -10.69 29.03
C ARG A 423 16.65 -9.63 29.58
N VAL A 424 16.64 -9.37 30.89
CA VAL A 424 15.68 -8.45 31.52
C VAL A 424 16.48 -7.44 32.32
N SER A 425 17.08 -6.48 31.62
CA SER A 425 18.02 -5.53 32.22
C SER A 425 17.37 -4.16 32.48
N ASP A 426 16.39 -3.77 31.67
CA ASP A 426 15.74 -2.46 31.80
C ASP A 426 14.35 -2.54 32.51
N ALA A 427 13.95 -1.45 33.17
CA ALA A 427 12.65 -1.32 33.83
C ALA A 427 11.48 -1.36 32.82
N ILE A 428 11.70 -0.88 31.60
CA ILE A 428 10.72 -0.95 30.50
C ILE A 428 10.50 -2.41 30.06
N GLU A 429 11.57 -3.19 29.99
CA GLU A 429 11.53 -4.61 29.61
C GLU A 429 10.81 -5.46 30.65
N ARG A 430 10.99 -5.17 31.94
CA ARG A 430 10.25 -5.81 33.03
C ARG A 430 8.75 -5.57 32.92
N ASN A 431 8.34 -4.34 32.63
CA ASN A 431 6.93 -4.00 32.46
C ASN A 431 6.33 -4.66 31.21
N LEU A 432 7.08 -4.75 30.11
CA LEU A 432 6.62 -5.40 28.88
C LEU A 432 6.50 -6.92 29.03
N ALA A 433 7.50 -7.57 29.64
CA ALA A 433 7.46 -9.01 29.92
C ALA A 433 6.29 -9.35 30.85
N PHE A 434 6.04 -8.51 31.86
CA PHE A 434 4.88 -8.64 32.74
C PHE A 434 3.56 -8.49 31.95
N ALA A 435 3.43 -7.45 31.13
CA ALA A 435 2.23 -7.21 30.33
C ALA A 435 1.95 -8.34 29.32
N LEU A 436 2.98 -8.84 28.64
CA LEU A 436 2.86 -9.99 27.73
C LEU A 436 2.47 -11.26 28.49
N SER A 437 3.03 -11.51 29.67
CA SER A 437 2.66 -12.66 30.50
C SER A 437 1.21 -12.60 30.99
N GLU A 438 0.70 -11.40 31.32
CA GLU A 438 -0.70 -11.22 31.70
C GLU A 438 -1.64 -11.41 30.50
N ILE A 439 -1.25 -10.94 29.31
CA ILE A 439 -2.00 -11.22 28.07
C ILE A 439 -2.06 -12.72 27.79
N ASP A 440 -0.93 -13.44 27.94
CA ASP A 440 -0.85 -14.88 27.71
C ASP A 440 -1.68 -15.65 28.75
N ARG A 441 -1.66 -15.20 30.02
CA ARG A 441 -2.52 -15.72 31.08
C ARG A 441 -4.01 -15.52 30.75
N MET A 442 -4.40 -14.30 30.35
CA MET A 442 -5.77 -14.01 29.93
C MET A 442 -6.20 -14.86 28.73
N ALA A 443 -5.30 -15.08 27.77
CA ALA A 443 -5.55 -15.94 26.61
C ALA A 443 -5.63 -17.42 26.96
N SER A 444 -5.02 -17.86 28.06
CA SER A 444 -5.10 -19.25 28.55
C SER A 444 -6.41 -19.58 29.28
N HIS A 445 -7.14 -18.55 29.72
CA HIS A 445 -8.45 -18.66 30.38
C HIS A 445 -9.64 -18.45 29.43
N LEU A 446 -9.37 -18.25 28.14
CA LEU A 446 -10.33 -18.21 27.03
C LEU A 446 -10.19 -19.49 26.22
#